data_AF-A0A6B3EGQ4-F1
#
_entry.id   AF-A0A6B3EGQ4-F1
#
_cell.length_a   1.000
_cell.length_b   1.000
_cell.length_c   1.000
_cell.angle_alpha   90.00
_cell.angle_beta   90.00
_cell.angle_gamma   90.00
#
_symmetry.space_group_name_H-M   'P 1'
#
loop_
_entity.id
_entity.type
_entity.pdbx_description
1 polymer ?
#
loop_
_entity_poly.entity_id
_entity_poly.type
_entity_poly.pdbx_seq_one_letter_code
_entity_poly.pdbx_strand_id
1 'polypeptide(L)'
;EHIRDNGGTRDLVVPGDLRLTLDGAAYTLSAFDDDGTLLLVFGDPTNGKSTYGAGRFLFVHRDERNSGPQRVVLDFNRAFVPPCGFSDQYNCPMP
;
A
#
# COMPACT_ATOMS: atom_id res chain seq x y z
N GLU A 1 -11.27 20.60 -0.68
CA GLU A 1 -12.15 20.20 -1.80
C GLU A 1 -11.71 18.81 -2.24
N HIS A 2 -12.52 17.79 -1.97
CA HIS A 2 -12.19 16.40 -2.35
C HIS A 2 -12.47 16.27 -3.85
N ILE A 3 -11.41 16.31 -4.66
CA ILE A 3 -11.52 16.09 -6.11
C ILE A 3 -11.99 14.65 -6.31
N ARG A 4 -13.19 14.49 -6.87
CA ARG A 4 -13.68 13.20 -7.34
C ARG A 4 -12.93 12.89 -8.62
N ASP A 5 -12.05 11.90 -8.60
CA ASP A 5 -11.22 11.53 -9.75
C ASP A 5 -12.02 10.92 -10.92
N ASN A 6 -13.35 10.82 -10.84
CA ASN A 6 -14.28 10.47 -11.93
C ASN A 6 -13.90 9.23 -12.77
N GLY A 7 -13.16 8.28 -12.18
CA GLY A 7 -12.67 7.07 -12.85
C GLY A 7 -11.36 7.26 -13.64
N GLY A 8 -10.68 8.39 -13.50
CA GLY A 8 -9.37 8.65 -14.07
C GLY A 8 -8.28 7.87 -13.36
N THR A 9 -7.45 7.15 -14.12
CA THR A 9 -6.20 6.57 -13.63
C THR A 9 -5.29 7.70 -13.16
N ARG A 10 -4.74 7.57 -11.95
CA ARG A 10 -3.68 8.46 -11.47
C ARG A 10 -2.35 7.75 -11.60
N ASP A 11 -1.47 8.31 -12.42
CA ASP A 11 -0.08 7.89 -12.48
C ASP A 11 0.62 8.41 -11.22
N LEU A 12 0.73 7.55 -10.22
CA LEU A 12 1.51 7.84 -9.02
C LEU A 12 2.96 7.40 -9.27
N VAL A 13 3.91 8.23 -8.86
CA VAL A 13 5.33 7.85 -8.88
C VAL A 13 5.49 6.67 -7.93
N VAL A 14 5.92 5.52 -8.45
CA VAL A 14 6.41 4.41 -7.66
C VAL A 14 7.89 4.70 -7.39
N PRO A 15 8.26 5.12 -6.18
CA PRO A 15 9.62 5.57 -5.87
C PRO A 15 10.60 4.40 -5.73
N GLY A 16 10.12 3.15 -5.73
CA GLY A 16 10.94 1.95 -5.79
C GLY A 16 10.18 0.67 -5.42
N ASP A 17 10.79 -0.47 -5.72
CA ASP A 17 10.34 -1.80 -5.29
C ASP A 17 10.69 -2.06 -3.82
N LEU A 18 9.71 -2.49 -3.03
CA LEU A 18 9.94 -3.08 -1.70
C LEU A 18 10.16 -4.59 -1.86
N ARG A 19 11.39 -5.04 -1.57
CA ARG A 19 11.75 -6.46 -1.63
C ARG A 19 11.82 -7.04 -0.23
N LEU A 20 11.10 -8.12 0.01
CA LEU A 20 11.14 -8.87 1.26
C LEU A 20 11.16 -10.37 1.02
N THR A 21 11.60 -11.11 2.04
CA THR A 21 11.46 -12.57 2.09
C THR A 21 10.55 -12.90 3.27
N LEU A 22 9.48 -13.63 3.02
CA LEU A 22 8.54 -14.12 4.03
C LEU A 22 8.41 -15.63 3.87
N ASP A 23 8.62 -16.39 4.95
CA ASP A 23 8.56 -17.86 4.97
C ASP A 23 9.40 -18.53 3.87
N GLY A 24 10.56 -17.94 3.54
CA GLY A 24 11.48 -18.45 2.52
C GLY A 24 11.10 -18.10 1.07
N ALA A 25 9.94 -17.46 0.86
CA ALA A 25 9.53 -16.95 -0.45
C ALA A 25 9.90 -15.47 -0.60
N ALA A 26 10.44 -15.10 -1.77
CA ALA A 26 10.75 -13.72 -2.11
C ALA A 26 9.53 -13.02 -2.70
N TYR A 27 9.25 -11.81 -2.21
CA TYR A 27 8.17 -10.96 -2.66
C TYR A 27 8.72 -9.59 -3.08
N THR A 28 8.17 -9.07 -4.17
CA THR A 28 8.37 -7.69 -4.61
C THR A 28 7.02 -6.99 -4.52
N LEU A 29 6.97 -5.89 -3.78
CA LEU A 29 5.78 -5.10 -3.56
C LEU A 29 6.01 -3.67 -4.05
N SER A 30 4.97 -3.07 -4.63
CA SER A 30 4.99 -1.67 -5.06
C SER A 30 4.26 -0.81 -4.04
N ALA A 31 4.88 0.30 -3.66
CA ALA A 31 4.25 1.33 -2.84
C ALA A 31 4.17 2.63 -3.63
N PHE A 32 3.07 3.36 -3.47
CA PHE A 32 2.89 4.67 -4.08
C PHE A 32 3.44 5.75 -3.16
N ASP A 33 4.08 6.78 -3.72
CA ASP A 33 4.39 7.98 -2.95
C ASP A 33 3.14 8.87 -2.86
N ASP A 34 2.74 9.20 -1.64
CA ASP A 34 1.71 10.18 -1.30
C ASP A 34 2.32 11.22 -0.37
N ASP A 35 2.79 12.32 -0.96
CA ASP A 35 3.41 13.46 -0.28
C ASP A 35 4.53 13.06 0.70
N GLY A 36 5.43 12.17 0.26
CA GLY A 36 6.57 11.68 1.05
C GLY A 36 6.24 10.51 1.98
N THR A 37 4.97 10.13 2.12
CA THR A 37 4.58 8.89 2.79
C THR A 37 4.36 7.79 1.75
N LEU A 38 4.97 6.63 1.96
CA LEU A 38 4.72 5.49 1.08
C LEU A 38 3.43 4.79 1.48
N LEU A 39 2.58 4.50 0.51
CA LEU A 39 1.37 3.72 0.69
C LEU A 39 1.47 2.40 -0.06
N LEU A 40 1.56 1.30 0.68
CA LEU A 40 1.52 -0.05 0.15
C LEU A 40 0.08 -0.54 0.11
N VAL A 41 -0.38 -0.96 -1.07
CA VAL A 41 -1.65 -1.67 -1.26
C VAL A 41 -1.32 -3.14 -1.51
N PHE A 42 -1.94 -4.05 -0.74
CA PHE A 42 -1.62 -5.47 -0.84
C PHE A 42 -2.83 -6.37 -0.58
N GLY A 43 -2.77 -7.58 -1.13
CA GLY A 43 -3.69 -8.67 -0.80
C GLY A 43 -2.93 -9.87 -0.27
N ASP A 44 -3.59 -10.65 0.60
CA ASP A 44 -3.00 -11.84 1.20
C ASP A 44 -4.07 -12.95 1.37
N PRO A 45 -3.69 -14.19 1.75
CA PRO A 45 -4.61 -15.32 1.84
C PRO A 45 -5.79 -15.15 2.81
N THR A 46 -5.77 -14.12 3.68
CA THR A 46 -6.88 -13.78 4.58
C THR A 46 -7.99 -12.96 3.91
N ASN A 47 -7.70 -12.32 2.76
CA ASN A 47 -8.68 -11.51 2.02
C ASN A 47 -9.95 -12.30 1.70
N GLY A 48 -11.12 -11.72 2.00
CA GLY A 48 -12.43 -12.33 1.72
C GLY A 48 -12.78 -13.52 2.62
N LYS A 49 -11.88 -13.94 3.51
CA LYS A 49 -12.11 -14.98 4.53
C LYS A 49 -12.26 -14.37 5.91
N SER A 50 -11.23 -13.65 6.36
CA SER A 50 -11.18 -13.02 7.68
C SER A 50 -10.79 -11.54 7.63
N THR A 51 -10.40 -11.03 6.46
CA THR A 51 -10.10 -9.61 6.21
C THR A 51 -10.84 -9.10 4.97
N TYR A 52 -10.79 -7.78 4.73
CA TYR A 52 -11.49 -7.13 3.64
C TYR A 52 -11.09 -7.69 2.26
N GLY A 53 -12.10 -7.95 1.41
CA GLY A 53 -11.92 -8.73 0.18
C GLY A 53 -10.98 -8.09 -0.85
N ALA A 54 -11.01 -6.77 -1.00
CA ALA A 54 -10.22 -6.07 -2.00
C ALA A 54 -8.75 -5.79 -1.59
N GLY A 55 -8.36 -6.18 -0.38
CA GLY A 55 -7.01 -5.92 0.14
C GLY A 55 -6.95 -4.86 1.24
N ARG A 56 -5.74 -4.62 1.72
CA ARG A 56 -5.45 -3.73 2.84
C ARG A 56 -4.32 -2.79 2.49
N PHE A 57 -4.25 -1.71 3.23
CA PHE A 57 -3.34 -0.61 3.01
C PHE A 57 -2.36 -0.54 4.19
N LEU A 58 -1.10 -0.21 3.91
CA LEU A 58 -0.07 -0.02 4.93
C LEU A 58 0.72 1.25 4.62
N PHE A 59 0.77 2.18 5.60
CA PHE A 59 1.71 3.29 5.53
C PHE A 59 3.12 2.78 5.85
N VAL A 60 4.05 3.13 4.98
CA VAL A 60 5.46 2.76 5.09
C VAL A 60 6.26 4.05 5.26
N HIS A 61 6.99 4.14 6.38
CA HIS A 61 7.81 5.31 6.68
C HIS A 61 9.25 5.04 6.23
N ARG A 62 9.81 5.97 5.44
CA ARG A 62 11.22 5.92 5.06
C ARG A 62 12.08 6.34 6.25
N ASP A 63 13.21 5.66 6.44
CA ASP A 63 14.26 6.15 7.34
C ASP A 63 15.17 7.10 6.55
N GLU A 64 14.94 8.40 6.69
CA GLU A 64 15.69 9.43 5.97
C GLU A 64 17.11 9.64 6.51
N ARG A 65 17.49 8.97 7.60
CA ARG A 65 18.79 9.19 8.26
C ARG A 65 19.96 8.47 7.61
N ASN A 66 19.72 7.62 6.60
CA ASN A 66 20.75 6.76 6.01
C ASN A 66 20.93 7.01 4.50
N SER A 67 22.15 7.33 4.08
CA SER A 67 22.56 7.49 2.67
C SER A 67 22.84 6.17 1.94
N GLY A 68 22.52 5.03 2.57
CA GLY A 68 22.69 3.68 2.01
C GLY A 68 21.39 3.12 1.42
N PRO A 69 21.34 1.81 1.06
CA PRO A 69 20.09 1.20 0.62
C PRO A 69 19.01 1.37 1.70
N GLN A 70 17.93 2.08 1.36
CA GLN A 70 16.85 2.38 2.30
C GLN A 70 16.18 1.08 2.72
N ARG A 71 16.35 0.71 3.99
CA ARG A 71 15.55 -0.34 4.63
C ARG A 71 14.35 0.32 5.29
N VAL A 72 13.20 -0.33 5.18
CA VAL A 72 11.96 0.11 5.82
C VAL A 72 11.39 -1.05 6.64
N VAL A 73 10.59 -0.71 7.65
CA VAL A 73 9.85 -1.70 8.43
C VAL A 73 8.45 -1.82 7.87
N LEU A 74 8.03 -3.04 7.52
CA LEU A 74 6.67 -3.36 7.11
C LEU A 74 5.95 -4.04 8.29
N ASP A 75 5.19 -3.25 9.06
CA ASP A 75 4.37 -3.76 10.17
C ASP A 75 2.94 -4.05 9.69
N PHE A 76 2.72 -5.27 9.19
CA PHE A 76 1.41 -5.72 8.70
C PHE A 76 0.31 -5.76 9.77
N ASN A 77 0.65 -5.66 11.06
CA ASN A 77 -0.34 -5.54 12.14
C ASN A 77 -1.03 -4.16 12.15
N ARG A 78 -0.43 -3.17 11.48
CA ARG A 78 -1.00 -1.82 11.30
C ARG A 78 -1.73 -1.64 9.97
N ALA A 79 -1.92 -2.72 9.21
CA ALA A 79 -2.65 -2.66 7.96
C ALA A 79 -4.14 -2.30 8.21
N PHE A 80 -4.69 -1.44 7.38
CA PHE A 80 -6.05 -0.92 7.54
C PHE A 80 -6.88 -1.09 6.27
N VAL A 81 -8.20 -1.00 6.42
CA VAL A 81 -9.15 -0.99 5.30
C VAL A 81 -9.28 0.45 4.81
N PRO A 82 -9.06 0.73 3.51
CA PRO A 82 -9.20 2.09 2.97
C PRO A 82 -10.66 2.57 3.03
N PRO A 83 -10.93 3.89 2.95
CA PRO A 83 -12.30 4.44 2.92
C PRO A 83 -13.21 3.78 1.87
N CYS A 84 -12.65 3.37 0.73
CA CYS A 84 -13.39 2.66 -0.32
C CYS A 84 -13.87 1.26 0.09
N GLY A 85 -13.35 0.69 1.19
CA GLY A 85 -13.90 -0.52 1.79
C GLY A 85 -15.15 -0.30 2.65
N PHE A 86 -15.52 0.96 2.91
CA PHE A 86 -16.70 1.32 3.70
C PHE A 86 -17.81 1.98 2.87
N SER A 87 -17.51 2.41 1.65
CA SER A 87 -18.48 3.07 0.76
C SER A 87 -18.06 2.93 -0.70
N ASP A 88 -19.04 2.60 -1.55
CA ASP A 88 -18.95 2.51 -3.01
C ASP A 88 -18.74 3.88 -3.68
N GLN A 89 -18.87 4.98 -2.93
CA GLN A 89 -18.69 6.34 -3.41
C GLN A 89 -17.22 6.77 -3.53
N TYR A 90 -16.28 5.95 -3.05
CA TYR A 90 -14.84 6.18 -3.17
C TYR A 90 -14.22 5.23 -4.19
N ASN A 91 -13.35 5.76 -5.07
CA ASN A 91 -12.56 4.93 -5.96
C ASN A 91 -11.52 4.14 -5.18
N CYS A 92 -11.52 2.81 -5.29
CA CYS A 92 -10.44 1.98 -4.73
C CYS A 92 -9.25 1.95 -5.69
N PRO A 93 -8.03 2.28 -5.20
CA PRO A 93 -6.82 1.79 -5.83
C PRO A 93 -6.83 0.26 -5.77
N MET A 94 -6.71 -0.38 -6.92
CA MET A 94 -6.53 -1.83 -6.98
C MET A 94 -5.03 -2.14 -6.89
N PRO A 95 -4.61 -3.16 -6.11
CA PRO A 95 -3.23 -3.63 -6.10
C PRO A 95 -2.78 -4.21 -7.45
#